data_AF-A0A7Y4S1K5-F1
#
_entry.id   AF-A0A7Y4S1K5-F1
#
_cell.length_a   1.000
_cell.length_b   1.000
_cell.length_c   1.000
_cell.angle_alpha   90.00
_cell.angle_beta   90.00
_cell.angle_gamma   90.00
#
_symmetry.space_group_name_H-M   'P 1'
#
loop_
_entity.id
_entity.type
_entity.pdbx_description
1 polymer ?
#
loop_
_entity_poly.entity_id
_entity_poly.type
_entity_poly.pdbx_seq_one_letter_code
_entity_poly.pdbx_strand_id
1 'polypeptide(L)' 'MTDQVNEVIQIDENHVIAERREKLKALRESAKLNGGVAFPNDFKPDSQAAVLHAEFGGFDNEVLDPKAVHVSIAGRM' A
#
# COMPACT_ATOMS: atom_id res chain seq x y z
N MET A 1 -4.37 30.14 -20.02
CA MET A 1 -3.19 29.79 -20.83
C MET A 1 -2.04 29.51 -19.85
N THR A 2 -2.00 28.30 -19.31
CA THR A 2 -0.87 27.78 -18.52
C THR A 2 -0.75 26.32 -18.88
N ASP A 3 0.14 26.03 -19.82
CA ASP A 3 0.49 24.67 -20.22
C ASP A 3 1.17 23.95 -19.05
N GLN A 4 0.56 22.88 -18.57
CA GLN A 4 1.21 21.94 -17.67
C GLN A 4 2.20 21.11 -18.49
N VAL A 5 3.49 21.32 -18.27
CA VAL A 5 4.55 20.46 -18.80
C VAL A 5 4.42 19.10 -18.11
N ASN A 6 3.83 18.14 -18.81
CA ASN A 6 3.79 16.75 -18.38
C ASN A 6 5.15 16.13 -18.71
N GLU A 7 6.09 16.22 -17.77
CA GLU A 7 7.42 15.64 -17.89
C GLU A 7 7.30 14.10 -17.87
N VAL A 8 7.41 13.48 -19.05
CA VAL A 8 7.46 12.03 -19.17
C VAL A 8 8.84 11.57 -18.69
N ILE A 9 8.93 11.22 -17.42
CA ILE A 9 10.12 10.58 -16.85
C ILE A 9 10.34 9.28 -17.62
N GLN A 10 11.40 9.21 -18.43
CA GLN A 10 11.84 7.96 -19.01
C GLN A 10 12.36 7.07 -17.89
N ILE A 11 11.54 6.12 -17.48
CA ILE A 11 11.91 5.09 -16.52
C ILE A 11 12.75 4.06 -17.28
N ASP A 12 14.00 3.87 -16.87
CA ASP A 12 14.75 2.68 -17.29
C ASP A 12 14.11 1.45 -16.61
N GLU A 13 13.23 0.79 -17.35
CA GLU A 13 12.49 -0.37 -16.87
C GLU A 13 13.42 -1.49 -16.41
N ASN A 14 14.58 -1.66 -17.05
CA ASN A 14 15.54 -2.69 -16.67
C ASN A 14 16.15 -2.40 -15.30
N HIS A 15 16.46 -1.12 -15.04
CA HIS A 15 16.94 -0.67 -13.73
C HIS A 15 15.89 -0.91 -12.64
N VAL A 16 14.63 -0.51 -12.86
CA VAL A 16 13.54 -0.72 -11.88
C VAL A 16 13.26 -2.20 -11.63
N ILE A 17 13.30 -3.03 -12.68
CA ILE A 17 13.13 -4.48 -12.54
C ILE A 17 14.29 -5.08 -11.72
N ALA A 18 15.53 -4.64 -11.96
CA ALA A 18 16.70 -5.11 -11.20
C ALA A 18 16.56 -4.77 -9.72
N GLU A 19 16.19 -3.53 -9.39
CA GLU A 19 15.97 -3.12 -8.00
C GLU A 19 14.84 -3.90 -7.31
N ARG A 20 13.71 -4.13 -8.01
CA ARG A 20 12.60 -4.92 -7.46
C ARG A 20 13.03 -6.37 -7.18
N ARG A 21 13.85 -6.96 -8.06
CA ARG A 21 14.40 -8.31 -7.85
C ARG A 21 15.35 -8.38 -6.68
N GLU A 22 16.19 -7.37 -6.50
CA GLU A 22 17.12 -7.29 -5.37
C GLU A 22 16.36 -7.17 -4.05
N LYS A 23 15.35 -6.29 -3.97
CA LYS A 23 14.46 -6.16 -2.81
C LYS A 23 13.76 -7.48 -2.48
N LEU A 24 13.24 -8.17 -3.50
CA LEU A 24 12.61 -9.49 -3.30
C LEU A 24 13.60 -10.54 -2.81
N LYS A 25 14.86 -10.51 -3.26
CA LYS A 25 15.91 -11.42 -2.78
C LYS A 25 16.17 -11.20 -1.29
N ALA A 26 16.34 -9.95 -0.87
CA ALA A 26 16.54 -9.61 0.54
C ALA A 26 15.35 -10.05 1.42
N LEU A 27 14.10 -9.86 0.96
CA LEU A 27 12.90 -10.33 1.65
C LEU A 27 12.86 -11.86 1.80
N ARG A 28 13.32 -12.60 0.79
CA ARG A 28 13.41 -14.07 0.86
C ARG A 28 14.48 -14.55 1.83
N GLU A 29 15.61 -13.86 1.89
CA GLU A 29 16.69 -14.18 2.82
C GLU A 29 16.26 -13.90 4.27
N SER A 30 15.66 -12.74 4.54
CA SER A 30 15.14 -12.42 5.88
C SER A 30 14.03 -13.38 6.31
N ALA A 31 13.13 -13.75 5.40
CA ALA A 31 12.09 -14.74 5.66
C ALA A 31 12.70 -16.10 6.06
N LYS A 32 13.72 -16.59 5.33
CA LYS A 32 14.41 -17.85 5.67
C LYS A 32 15.10 -17.80 7.04
N LEU A 33 15.76 -16.70 7.37
CA LEU A 33 16.43 -16.52 8.67
C LEU A 33 15.44 -16.51 9.84
N ASN A 34 14.28 -15.90 9.64
CA ASN A 34 13.25 -15.75 10.67
C ASN A 34 12.22 -16.89 10.69
N GLY A 35 12.41 -17.93 9.86
CA GLY A 35 11.46 -19.05 9.74
C GLY A 35 10.11 -18.69 9.11
N GLY A 36 10.03 -17.57 8.39
CA GLY A 36 8.83 -17.07 7.72
C GLY A 36 8.81 -17.30 6.20
N VAL A 37 7.86 -16.66 5.52
CA VAL A 37 7.69 -16.73 4.05
C VAL A 37 7.71 -15.35 3.41
N ALA A 38 8.35 -15.22 2.25
CA ALA A 38 8.44 -13.95 1.53
C ALA A 38 7.11 -13.46 0.93
N PHE A 39 6.16 -14.38 0.77
CA PHE A 39 4.80 -14.10 0.29
C PHE A 39 3.81 -14.64 1.33
N PRO A 40 3.61 -13.90 2.44
CA PRO A 40 2.69 -14.31 3.48
C PRO A 40 1.23 -14.21 2.98
N ASN A 41 0.39 -15.07 3.54
CA ASN A 41 -1.06 -15.09 3.30
C ASN A 41 -1.82 -15.18 4.63
N ASP A 42 -1.31 -14.48 5.64
CA ASP A 42 -1.83 -14.45 7.01
C ASP A 42 -2.66 -13.19 7.29
N PHE A 43 -2.43 -12.10 6.56
CA PHE A 43 -3.19 -10.86 6.69
C PHE A 43 -4.65 -11.03 6.28
N LYS A 44 -5.57 -10.65 7.19
CA LYS A 44 -7.02 -10.72 6.99
C LYS A 44 -7.61 -9.31 7.19
N PRO A 45 -7.86 -8.54 6.11
CA PRO A 45 -8.54 -7.26 6.23
C PRO A 45 -9.98 -7.46 6.73
N ASP A 46 -10.42 -6.59 7.63
CA ASP A 46 -11.80 -6.53 8.12
C ASP A 46 -12.67 -5.55 7.33
N SER A 47 -12.06 -4.62 6.60
CA SER A 47 -12.73 -3.49 5.98
C SER A 47 -12.38 -3.32 4.50
N GLN A 48 -13.30 -2.74 3.74
CA GLN A 48 -13.11 -2.36 2.35
C GLN A 48 -13.25 -0.84 2.18
N ALA A 49 -12.38 -0.25 1.35
CA ALA A 49 -12.35 1.20 1.15
C ALA A 49 -13.72 1.79 0.74
N ALA A 50 -14.45 1.13 -0.16
CA ALA A 50 -15.77 1.59 -0.59
C ALA A 50 -16.79 1.66 0.56
N VAL A 51 -16.76 0.68 1.47
CA VAL A 51 -17.64 0.64 2.65
C VAL A 51 -17.29 1.78 3.60
N LEU A 52 -16.00 1.99 3.86
CA LEU A 52 -15.54 3.07 4.75
C LEU A 52 -15.88 4.45 4.17
N HIS A 53 -15.77 4.66 2.86
CA HIS A 53 -16.18 5.91 2.25
C HIS A 53 -17.70 6.13 2.33
N ALA A 54 -18.50 5.08 2.13
CA ALA A 54 -19.96 5.18 2.24
C ALA A 54 -20.40 5.49 3.68
N GLU A 55 -19.75 4.89 4.66
CA GLU A 55 -20.10 5.06 6.08
C GLU A 55 -19.52 6.34 6.69
N PHE A 56 -18.25 6.65 6.38
CA PHE A 56 -17.50 7.70 7.06
C PHE A 56 -17.17 8.92 6.21
N GLY A 57 -17.36 8.86 4.89
CA GLY A 57 -16.92 9.92 3.96
C GLY A 57 -17.63 11.27 4.15
N GLY A 58 -18.74 11.31 4.89
CA GLY A 58 -19.48 12.53 5.21
C GLY A 58 -19.25 13.10 6.62
N PHE A 59 -18.41 12.47 7.45
CA PHE A 59 -18.09 12.99 8.78
C PHE A 59 -16.84 13.87 8.74
N ASP A 60 -16.87 14.97 9.48
CA ASP A 60 -15.69 15.78 9.74
C ASP A 60 -14.78 15.13 10.79
N ASN A 61 -13.53 15.58 10.84
CA ASN A 61 -12.51 15.02 11.74
C ASN A 61 -12.95 15.09 13.22
N GLU A 62 -13.59 16.18 13.63
CA GLU A 62 -14.10 16.39 15.00
C GLU A 62 -15.11 15.32 15.43
N VAL A 63 -15.82 14.71 14.46
CA VAL A 63 -16.79 13.64 14.69
C VAL A 63 -16.14 12.25 14.62
N LEU A 64 -15.07 12.10 13.84
CA LEU A 64 -14.35 10.83 13.67
C LEU A 64 -13.37 10.55 14.81
N ASP A 65 -12.64 11.56 15.28
CA ASP A 65 -11.64 11.44 16.35
C ASP A 65 -12.19 10.76 17.63
N PRO A 66 -13.33 11.20 18.21
CA PRO A 66 -13.87 10.56 19.41
C PRO A 66 -14.45 9.16 19.15
N LYS A 67 -14.80 8.82 17.91
CA LYS A 67 -15.33 7.48 17.57
C LYS A 67 -14.25 6.39 17.60
N ALA A 68 -12.98 6.76 17.40
CA ALA A 68 -11.82 5.88 17.52
C ALA A 68 -12.01 4.51 16.81
N VAL A 69 -12.57 4.53 15.59
CA VAL A 69 -12.86 3.31 14.83
C VAL A 69 -11.55 2.70 14.32
N HIS A 70 -11.27 1.47 14.72
CA HIS A 70 -10.11 0.71 14.26
C HIS A 70 -10.50 -0.14 13.07
N VAL A 71 -9.73 -0.08 11.99
CA VAL A 71 -9.98 -0.80 10.74
C VAL A 71 -8.69 -1.42 10.19
N SER A 72 -8.82 -2.50 9.44
CA SER A 72 -7.72 -3.12 8.69
C SER A 72 -8.09 -3.29 7.22
N ILE A 73 -7.20 -2.86 6.32
CA ILE A 73 -7.41 -2.83 4.87
C ILE A 73 -6.21 -3.47 4.16
N ALA A 74 -6.45 -4.13 3.03
CA ALA A 74 -5.41 -4.56 2.09
C ALA A 74 -5.70 -4.02 0.68
N GLY A 75 -4.66 -3.74 -0.10
CA GLY A 75 -4.81 -3.23 -1.46
C GLY A 75 -3.49 -3.10 -2.22
N ARG A 76 -3.57 -2.60 -3.45
CA ARG A 76 -2.40 -2.18 -4.23
C ARG A 76 -1.96 -0.80 -3.73
N MET A 77 -0.65 -0.62 -3.55
CA MET A 77 -0.02 0.69 -3.30
C MET A 77 0.06 1.50 -4.59
#